data_AF-A0A0Q7AJY7-F1
#
_entry.id   AF-A0A0Q7AJY7-F1
#
_cell.length_a   1.000
_cell.length_b   1.000
_cell.length_c   1.000
_cell.angle_alpha   90.00
_cell.angle_beta   90.00
_cell.angle_gamma   90.00
#
_symmetry.space_group_name_H-M   'P 1'
#
loop_
_entity.id
_entity.type
_entity.pdbx_description
1 polymer ?
#
loop_
_entity_poly.entity_id
_entity_poly.type
_entity_poly.pdbx_seq_one_letter_code
_entity_poly.pdbx_strand_id
1 'polypeptide(L)' 'MNLAAAPYALSISRMIDVPRQKVFRARSEPALLIQGWGPQGMPD' A
#
# COMPACT_ATOMS: atom_id res chain seq x y z
N MET A 1 21.69 -8.43 -4.47
CA MET A 1 21.04 -7.71 -5.59
C MET A 1 21.49 -6.26 -5.57
N ASN A 2 22.21 -5.82 -6.61
CA ASN A 2 22.46 -4.40 -6.86
C ASN A 2 21.24 -3.86 -7.62
N LEU A 3 20.35 -3.15 -6.92
CA LEU A 3 19.31 -2.36 -7.57
C LEU A 3 19.99 -1.09 -8.05
N ALA A 4 20.36 -1.02 -9.33
CA ALA A 4 20.76 0.25 -9.93
C ALA A 4 19.73 1.31 -9.53
N ALA A 5 20.20 2.39 -8.89
CA ALA A 5 19.33 3.37 -8.28
C ALA A 5 18.40 3.94 -9.35
N ALA A 6 17.12 3.59 -9.28
CA ALA A 6 16.10 4.32 -10.01
C ALA A 6 16.27 5.80 -9.63
N PRO A 7 16.32 6.74 -10.60
CA PRO A 7 16.69 8.13 -10.31
C PRO A 7 15.73 8.81 -9.33
N TYR A 8 14.55 8.23 -9.10
CA TYR A 8 13.52 8.76 -8.22
C TYR A 8 12.90 7.65 -7.37
N ALA A 9 12.71 7.92 -6.08
CA ALA A 9 12.05 7.04 -5.12
C ALA A 9 10.91 7.79 -4.41
N LEU A 10 9.79 7.11 -4.18
CA LEU A 10 8.66 7.61 -3.40
C LEU A 10 8.52 6.79 -2.11
N SER A 11 8.60 7.47 -0.96
CA SER A 11 8.39 6.88 0.36
C SER A 11 7.14 7.47 1.01
N ILE A 12 6.27 6.62 1.55
CA ILE A 12 5.03 7.02 2.21
C ILE A 12 4.99 6.38 3.60
N SER A 13 4.94 7.22 4.63
CA SER A 13 4.83 6.80 6.04
C SER A 13 3.53 7.33 6.64
N ARG A 14 2.79 6.47 7.34
CA ARG A 14 1.51 6.78 7.98
C ARG A 14 1.42 6.04 9.31
N MET A 15 0.90 6.70 10.34
CA MET A 15 0.51 6.05 11.58
C MET A 15 -0.92 5.54 11.44
N ILE A 16 -1.15 4.29 11.82
CA ILE A 16 -2.47 3.65 11.78
C ILE A 16 -2.69 3.02 13.15
N ASP A 17 -3.72 3.47 13.86
CA ASP A 17 -4.06 2.99 15.20
C ASP A 17 -4.87 1.69 15.13
N VAL A 18 -4.22 0.61 14.67
CA VAL A 18 -4.80 -0.74 14.63
C VAL A 18 -3.71 -1.80 14.86
N PRO A 19 -4.07 -3.02 15.30
CA PRO A 19 -3.10 -4.11 15.42
C PRO A 19 -2.41 -4.43 14.08
N ARG A 20 -1.10 -4.73 14.14
CA ARG A 20 -0.28 -5.05 12.96
C ARG A 20 -0.86 -6.14 12.05
N GLN A 21 -1.56 -7.12 12.63
CA GLN A 21 -2.20 -8.21 11.89
C GLN A 21 -3.28 -7.70 10.94
N LYS A 22 -4.04 -6.67 11.35
CA LYS A 22 -5.07 -6.05 10.50
C LYS A 22 -4.43 -5.28 9.34
N VAL A 23 -3.33 -4.56 9.59
CA VAL A 23 -2.57 -3.86 8.54
C VAL A 23 -2.03 -4.85 7.52
N PHE A 24 -1.41 -5.94 7.99
CA PHE A 24 -0.89 -6.98 7.13
C PHE A 24 -2.00 -7.61 6.27
N ARG A 25 -3.12 -7.98 6.90
CA ARG A 25 -4.28 -8.57 6.23
C ARG A 25 -4.81 -7.71 5.10
N ALA A 26 -4.98 -6.40 5.35
CA ALA A 26 -5.45 -5.45 4.34
C ALA A 26 -4.48 -5.29 3.14
N ARG A 27 -3.19 -5.62 3.34
CA ARG A 27 -2.14 -5.57 2.31
C ARG A 27 -1.90 -6.91 1.59
N SER A 28 -2.45 -8.02 2.09
CA SER A 28 -2.17 -9.38 1.57
C SER A 28 -3.41 -10.10 1.04
N GLU A 29 -4.61 -9.78 1.53
CA GLU A 29 -5.84 -10.45 1.10
C GLU A 29 -6.43 -9.80 -0.16
N PRO A 30 -6.59 -10.54 -1.27
CA PRO A 30 -7.13 -9.99 -2.53
C PRO A 30 -8.48 -9.28 -2.36
N ALA A 31 -9.38 -9.85 -1.57
CA ALA A 31 -10.71 -9.29 -1.34
C ALA A 31 -10.68 -7.92 -0.64
N LEU A 32 -9.66 -7.65 0.19
CA LEU A 32 -9.51 -6.39 0.91
C LEU A 32 -8.70 -5.37 0.12
N LEU A 33 -7.76 -5.83 -0.71
CA LEU A 33 -6.95 -4.98 -1.57
C LEU A 33 -7.82 -4.13 -2.50
N ILE A 34 -8.88 -4.70 -3.08
CA ILE A 34 -9.78 -4.00 -4.03
C ILE A 34 -10.50 -2.81 -3.36
N GLN A 35 -10.66 -2.82 -2.03
CA GLN A 35 -11.38 -1.78 -1.30
C GLN A 35 -10.53 -0.53 -0.98
N GLY A 36 -9.20 -0.66 -1.04
CA GLY A 36 -8.29 0.39 -0.57
C GLY A 36 -7.12 0.69 -1.50
N TRP A 37 -7.06 0.03 -2.66
CA TRP A 37 -6.05 0.29 -3.68
C TRP A 37 -6.54 1.32 -4.70
N GLY A 38 -5.79 2.41 -4.83
CA GLY A 38 -6.06 3.46 -5.79
C GLY A 38 -6.89 4.61 -5.21
N PRO A 39 -6.90 5.77 -5.87
CA PRO A 39 -7.73 6.91 -5.48
C PRO A 39 -9.21 6.55 -5.61
N GLN A 40 -9.95 6.70 -4.51
CA GLN A 40 -11.39 6.50 -4.50
C GLN A 40 -12.06 7.58 -5.37
N GLY A 41 -12.78 7.16 -6.42
CA GLY A 41 -13.49 8.08 -7.32
C GLY A 41 -12.72 8.53 -8.57
N MET A 42 -11.60 7.89 -8.92
CA MET A 42 -11.00 8.10 -10.25
C MET A 42 -11.88 7.39 -11.30
N PRO A 43 -12.39 8.10 -12.32
CA PRO A 43 -13.16 7.45 -13.38
C PRO A 43 -12.26 6.50 -14.18
N ASP A 44 -12.87 5.45 -14.72
CA ASP A 44 -12.24 4.48 -15.64
C ASP A 44 -11.59 5.17 -16.86
#